data_AF-A0A923WK55-F1
#
_entry.id   AF-A0A923WK55-F1
#
_cell.length_a   1.000
_cell.length_b   1.000
_cell.length_c   1.000
_cell.angle_alpha   90.00
_cell.angle_beta   90.00
_cell.angle_gamma   90.00
#
_symmetry.space_group_name_H-M   'P 1'
#
loop_
_entity.id
_entity.type
_entity.pdbx_description
1 polymer ?
#
loop_
_entity_poly.entity_id
_entity_poly.type
_entity_poly.pdbx_seq_one_letter_code
_entity_poly.pdbx_strand_id
1 'polypeptide(L)'
;MKTNPFLFSLIACCMIIFTNTAHAQHPDSVYHHHHHIDYDSVYRSYKTYFSLEEALKDPLSVQKLDLSLQSLTTIPAEIGQLENLIYLDLSFIKFALFPPEFAKLKKLEYLNLSGTRSLSKVPAILSSLPALKVVDLRDHPEWPATKFTEAHKLLPKVTILK
;
A
#
# COMPACT_ATOMS: atom_id res chain seq x y z
N MET A 1 -0.95 28.37 25.96
CA MET A 1 -0.96 28.40 24.48
C MET A 1 0.43 28.05 24.00
N LYS A 2 0.65 26.82 23.51
CA LYS A 2 1.92 26.42 22.88
C LYS A 2 1.59 26.10 21.43
N THR A 3 2.08 26.93 20.53
CA THR A 3 1.94 26.80 19.08
C THR A 3 2.91 25.75 18.56
N ASN A 4 2.40 24.88 17.68
CA ASN A 4 3.09 23.74 17.08
C ASN A 4 3.88 24.23 15.85
N PRO A 5 5.20 24.01 15.73
CA PRO A 5 5.99 24.54 14.64
C PRO A 5 6.30 23.44 13.61
N PHE A 6 5.32 23.03 12.80
CA PHE A 6 5.58 22.28 11.57
C PHE A 6 4.57 22.69 10.49
N LEU A 7 4.86 23.86 9.90
CA LEU A 7 4.38 24.26 8.58
C LEU A 7 5.61 24.53 7.72
N PHE A 8 5.50 24.18 6.44
CA PHE A 8 6.42 24.35 5.32
C PHE A 8 7.43 23.23 5.03
N SER A 9 7.11 22.39 4.03
CA SER A 9 7.66 22.51 2.66
C SER A 9 7.91 21.14 2.02
N LEU A 10 7.10 20.76 1.02
CA LEU A 10 7.63 20.10 -0.17
C LEU A 10 6.89 20.56 -1.43
N ILE A 11 7.46 21.63 -1.96
CA ILE A 11 7.51 22.12 -3.34
C ILE A 11 6.77 21.29 -4.39
N ALA A 12 5.83 21.96 -5.05
CA ALA A 12 5.37 21.67 -6.39
C ALA A 12 6.47 21.93 -7.43
N CYS A 13 6.73 20.98 -8.33
CA CYS A 13 7.08 21.30 -9.73
C CYS A 13 7.05 20.04 -10.60
N CYS A 14 6.06 19.95 -11.49
CA CYS A 14 6.25 19.77 -12.92
C CYS A 14 4.87 19.60 -13.57
N MET A 15 4.32 20.71 -14.06
CA MET A 15 3.43 20.65 -15.22
C MET A 15 4.29 20.31 -16.45
N ILE A 16 3.95 19.25 -17.16
CA ILE A 16 4.13 19.19 -18.61
C ILE A 16 2.76 18.84 -19.20
N ILE A 17 2.43 19.60 -20.23
CA ILE A 17 1.16 19.75 -20.92
C ILE A 17 0.78 18.45 -21.65
N PHE A 18 -0.48 18.03 -21.54
CA PHE A 18 -1.19 17.48 -22.69
C PHE A 18 -2.58 18.13 -22.77
N THR A 19 -2.87 18.60 -23.99
CA THR A 19 -4.07 19.32 -24.39
C THR A 19 -5.33 18.45 -24.25
N ASN A 20 -6.38 19.13 -23.82
CA ASN A 20 -7.80 18.79 -23.89
C ASN A 20 -8.20 18.00 -25.16
N THR A 21 -8.75 16.78 -25.01
CA THR A 21 -10.06 16.37 -25.57
C THR A 21 -10.48 14.99 -25.04
N ALA A 22 -11.71 14.95 -24.52
CA ALA A 22 -12.70 13.85 -24.50
C ALA A 22 -12.28 12.39 -24.19
N HIS A 23 -13.10 11.79 -23.32
CA HIS A 23 -13.36 10.35 -23.19
C HIS A 23 -12.44 9.56 -22.25
N ALA A 24 -12.68 9.70 -20.95
CA ALA A 24 -12.23 8.75 -19.95
C ALA A 24 -13.06 7.45 -20.06
N GLN A 25 -12.75 6.63 -21.06
CA GLN A 25 -12.96 5.19 -20.97
C GLN A 25 -11.70 4.60 -20.33
N HIS A 26 -11.86 4.15 -19.09
CA HIS A 26 -10.91 3.25 -18.43
C HIS A 26 -10.75 1.98 -19.29
N PRO A 27 -9.54 1.53 -19.64
CA PRO A 27 -9.37 0.21 -20.19
C PRO A 27 -9.47 -0.80 -19.04
N ASP A 28 -10.67 -1.38 -18.89
CA ASP A 28 -10.80 -2.76 -18.45
C ASP A 28 -9.88 -3.64 -19.31
N SER A 29 -9.27 -4.66 -18.70
CA SER A 29 -8.57 -5.80 -19.33
C SER A 29 -7.04 -5.78 -19.50
N VAL A 30 -6.25 -5.58 -18.44
CA VAL A 30 -4.90 -6.20 -18.38
C VAL A 30 -4.49 -6.63 -16.97
N TYR A 31 -5.28 -7.50 -16.32
CA TYR A 31 -4.75 -8.31 -15.22
C TYR A 31 -5.19 -9.76 -15.45
N HIS A 32 -4.22 -10.61 -15.75
CA HIS A 32 -4.43 -12.00 -16.11
C HIS A 32 -5.20 -12.76 -15.02
N HIS A 33 -6.28 -13.42 -15.45
CA HIS A 33 -7.04 -14.38 -14.65
C HIS A 33 -6.18 -15.63 -14.38
N HIS A 34 -5.51 -15.66 -13.23
CA HIS A 34 -5.13 -16.91 -12.57
C HIS A 34 -6.02 -17.08 -11.33
N HIS A 35 -6.47 -18.30 -11.09
CA HIS A 35 -7.33 -18.75 -9.98
C HIS A 35 -6.73 -18.48 -8.58
N HIS A 36 -6.52 -17.21 -8.24
CA HIS A 36 -6.20 -16.73 -6.91
C HIS A 36 -7.45 -16.05 -6.37
N ILE A 37 -7.72 -16.25 -5.08
CA ILE A 37 -8.78 -15.55 -4.37
C ILE A 37 -8.67 -14.06 -4.72
N ASP A 38 -9.71 -13.54 -5.36
CA ASP A 38 -9.85 -12.11 -5.60
C ASP A 38 -10.11 -11.47 -4.24
N TYR A 39 -9.03 -11.12 -3.52
CA TYR A 39 -9.16 -10.51 -2.19
C TYR A 39 -9.91 -9.19 -2.22
N ASP A 40 -10.01 -8.55 -3.40
CA ASP A 40 -10.91 -7.41 -3.58
C ASP A 40 -12.36 -7.78 -3.23
N SER A 41 -12.79 -9.01 -3.55
CA SER A 41 -14.12 -9.53 -3.18
C SER A 41 -14.37 -9.63 -1.66
N VAL A 42 -13.33 -9.93 -0.88
CA VAL A 42 -13.41 -10.09 0.58
C VAL A 42 -13.61 -8.73 1.26
N TYR A 43 -13.02 -7.68 0.69
CA TYR A 43 -13.01 -6.33 1.27
C TYR A 43 -13.93 -5.34 0.53
N ARG A 44 -14.78 -5.84 -0.39
CA ARG A 44 -15.66 -5.04 -1.26
C ARG A 44 -16.67 -4.17 -0.52
N SER A 45 -17.06 -4.55 0.70
CA SER A 45 -18.03 -3.79 1.50
C SER A 45 -17.47 -2.48 2.06
N TYR A 46 -16.15 -2.33 2.10
CA TYR A 46 -15.52 -1.13 2.67
C TYR A 46 -15.41 -0.03 1.62
N LYS A 47 -15.75 1.20 2.03
CA LYS A 47 -15.46 2.40 1.26
C LYS A 47 -13.95 2.45 0.98
N THR A 48 -13.58 2.57 -0.29
CA THR A 48 -12.18 2.69 -0.71
C THR A 48 -11.77 4.15 -0.73
N TYR A 49 -10.68 4.46 -0.05
CA TYR A 49 -10.01 5.76 -0.12
C TYR A 49 -8.83 5.64 -1.09
N PHE A 50 -8.64 6.63 -1.97
CA PHE A 50 -7.56 6.65 -2.97
C PHE A 50 -6.47 7.69 -2.67
N SER A 51 -6.57 8.36 -1.52
CA SER A 51 -5.68 9.42 -1.09
C SER A 51 -5.52 9.36 0.41
N LEU A 52 -4.27 9.46 0.87
CA LEU A 52 -3.98 9.57 2.30
C LEU A 52 -4.56 10.87 2.88
N GLU A 53 -4.54 11.98 2.13
CA GLU A 53 -5.13 13.25 2.57
C GLU A 53 -6.64 13.10 2.84
N GLU A 54 -7.36 12.44 1.94
CA GLU A 54 -8.79 12.20 2.12
C GLU A 54 -9.05 11.23 3.28
N ALA A 55 -8.26 10.16 3.39
CA ALA A 55 -8.35 9.20 4.49
C ALA A 55 -8.13 9.87 5.86
N LEU A 56 -7.21 10.83 5.95
CA LEU A 56 -6.87 11.54 7.18
C LEU A 56 -7.93 12.57 7.62
N LYS A 57 -8.96 12.86 6.80
CA LYS A 57 -10.09 13.70 7.23
C LYS A 57 -10.93 13.02 8.32
N ASP A 58 -10.97 11.69 8.31
CA ASP A 58 -11.63 10.87 9.33
C ASP A 58 -10.91 9.52 9.50
N PRO A 59 -9.73 9.52 10.13
CA PRO A 59 -8.81 8.38 10.13
C PRO A 59 -9.37 7.14 10.84
N LEU A 60 -10.34 7.33 11.74
CA LEU A 60 -10.96 6.24 12.48
C LEU A 60 -12.06 5.52 11.69
N SER A 61 -12.57 6.08 10.58
CA SER A 61 -13.53 5.37 9.72
C SER A 61 -12.88 4.61 8.56
N VAL A 62 -11.58 4.81 8.33
CA VAL A 62 -10.87 4.21 7.19
C VAL A 62 -10.57 2.73 7.44
N GLN A 63 -11.14 1.87 6.60
CA GLN A 63 -10.89 0.42 6.62
C GLN A 63 -10.17 -0.08 5.36
N LYS A 64 -10.33 0.61 4.23
CA LYS A 64 -9.72 0.26 2.95
C LYS A 64 -9.07 1.49 2.31
N LEU A 65 -7.75 1.42 2.10
CA LEU A 65 -6.95 2.47 1.47
C LEU A 65 -6.18 1.88 0.29
N ASP A 66 -6.29 2.53 -0.85
CA ASP A 66 -5.57 2.21 -2.07
C ASP A 66 -4.65 3.39 -2.42
N LEU A 67 -3.35 3.17 -2.36
CA LEU A 67 -2.31 4.10 -2.81
C LEU A 67 -1.48 3.48 -3.95
N SER A 68 -2.05 2.51 -4.67
CA SER A 68 -1.40 1.86 -5.81
C SER A 68 -1.10 2.86 -6.92
N LEU A 69 -0.10 2.55 -7.75
CA LEU A 69 0.33 3.36 -8.90
C LEU A 69 0.76 4.80 -8.57
N GLN A 70 0.89 5.13 -7.29
CA GLN A 70 1.40 6.43 -6.86
C GLN A 70 2.92 6.48 -6.96
N SER A 71 3.46 7.66 -7.25
CA SER A 71 4.92 7.90 -7.21
C SER A 71 5.40 8.17 -5.78
N LEU A 72 4.99 7.32 -4.83
CA LEU A 72 5.47 7.39 -3.45
C LEU A 72 6.94 6.95 -3.37
N THR A 73 7.72 7.74 -2.65
CA THR A 73 9.10 7.40 -2.26
C THR A 73 9.19 6.94 -0.80
N THR A 74 8.27 7.38 0.03
CA THR A 74 8.13 6.90 1.40
C THR A 74 6.66 6.76 1.71
N ILE A 75 6.32 5.80 2.55
CA ILE A 75 4.99 5.79 3.17
C ILE A 75 5.04 6.86 4.27
N PRO A 76 4.13 7.85 4.29
CA PRO A 76 4.13 8.89 5.32
C PRO A 76 3.82 8.31 6.71
N ALA A 77 4.41 8.88 7.77
CA ALA A 77 4.23 8.40 9.15
C ALA A 77 2.76 8.49 9.62
N GLU A 78 2.00 9.40 9.02
CA GLU A 78 0.57 9.61 9.24
C GLU A 78 -0.27 8.37 8.90
N ILE A 79 0.26 7.42 8.11
CA ILE A 79 -0.41 6.13 7.88
C ILE A 79 -0.77 5.43 9.20
N GLY A 80 0.08 5.60 10.23
CA GLY A 80 -0.14 5.00 11.55
C GLY A 80 -1.33 5.60 12.33
N GLN A 81 -1.98 6.65 11.83
CA GLN A 81 -3.22 7.19 12.38
C GLN A 81 -4.45 6.37 11.95
N LEU A 82 -4.34 5.58 10.87
CA LEU A 82 -5.42 4.75 10.34
C LEU A 82 -5.53 3.44 11.11
N GLU A 83 -5.79 3.51 12.42
CA GLU A 83 -5.78 2.35 13.34
C GLU A 83 -6.84 1.28 12.99
N ASN A 84 -7.86 1.66 12.22
CA ASN A 84 -8.92 0.77 11.76
C ASN A 84 -8.70 0.22 10.35
N LEU A 85 -7.53 0.48 9.74
CA LEU A 85 -7.20 0.01 8.41
C LEU A 85 -7.07 -1.52 8.38
N ILE A 86 -7.80 -2.15 7.46
CA ILE A 86 -7.87 -3.61 7.25
C ILE A 86 -7.19 -4.00 5.94
N TYR A 87 -7.39 -3.18 4.90
CA TYR A 87 -6.84 -3.38 3.56
C TYR A 87 -6.00 -2.18 3.16
N LEU A 88 -4.77 -2.46 2.73
CA LEU A 88 -3.87 -1.45 2.18
C LEU A 88 -3.28 -1.92 0.84
N ASP A 89 -3.51 -1.16 -0.22
CA ASP A 89 -2.85 -1.36 -1.50
C ASP A 89 -1.69 -0.38 -1.69
N LEU A 90 -0.48 -0.90 -1.87
CA LEU A 90 0.72 -0.16 -2.24
C LEU A 90 1.36 -0.75 -3.50
N SER A 91 0.59 -1.45 -4.34
CA SER A 91 1.13 -2.08 -5.54
C SER A 91 1.63 -1.04 -6.55
N PHE A 92 2.64 -1.44 -7.32
CA PHE A 92 3.24 -0.64 -8.39
C PHE A 92 3.73 0.76 -7.96
N ILE A 93 4.10 0.96 -6.68
CA ILE A 93 4.79 2.17 -6.25
C ILE A 93 6.29 2.09 -6.50
N LYS A 94 6.94 3.25 -6.67
CA LYS A 94 8.35 3.34 -7.04
C LYS A 94 9.31 2.99 -5.91
N PHE A 95 9.06 3.41 -4.67
CA PHE A 95 9.96 3.16 -3.54
C PHE A 95 9.15 3.16 -2.23
N ALA A 96 9.31 2.12 -1.41
CA ALA A 96 8.47 1.86 -0.23
C ALA A 96 9.33 1.69 1.02
N LEU A 97 9.79 2.80 1.60
CA LEU A 97 10.24 2.77 2.99
C LEU A 97 9.03 2.76 3.92
N PHE A 98 9.04 1.81 4.86
CA PHE A 98 8.00 1.66 5.86
C PHE A 98 8.42 2.42 7.13
N PRO A 99 7.66 3.44 7.56
CA PRO A 99 7.96 4.18 8.77
C PRO A 99 7.68 3.32 10.02
N PRO A 100 8.31 3.59 11.17
CA PRO A 100 8.02 2.89 12.42
C PRO A 100 6.53 2.90 12.80
N GLU A 101 5.81 3.96 12.45
CA GLU A 101 4.38 4.13 12.66
C GLU A 101 3.52 3.11 11.92
N PHE A 102 4.05 2.43 10.89
CA PHE A 102 3.35 1.34 10.22
C PHE A 102 3.00 0.21 11.20
N ALA A 103 3.78 0.03 12.28
CA ALA A 103 3.49 -0.93 13.34
C ALA A 103 2.20 -0.61 14.13
N LYS A 104 1.62 0.59 13.99
CA LYS A 104 0.34 0.98 14.60
C LYS A 104 -0.88 0.41 13.88
N LEU A 105 -0.72 -0.12 12.67
CA LEU A 105 -1.79 -0.71 11.87
C LEU A 105 -2.20 -2.10 12.42
N LYS A 106 -2.73 -2.14 13.66
CA LYS A 106 -2.99 -3.38 14.39
C LYS A 106 -4.10 -4.23 13.79
N LYS A 107 -4.96 -3.65 12.95
CA LYS A 107 -6.06 -4.33 12.26
C LYS A 107 -5.77 -4.67 10.80
N LEU A 108 -4.58 -4.36 10.29
CA LEU A 108 -4.24 -4.61 8.90
C LEU A 108 -4.18 -6.12 8.65
N GLU A 109 -5.05 -6.61 7.75
CA GLU A 109 -5.16 -8.01 7.41
C GLU A 109 -4.55 -8.32 6.04
N TYR A 110 -4.72 -7.41 5.09
CA TYR A 110 -4.24 -7.55 3.71
C TYR A 110 -3.36 -6.38 3.32
N LEU A 111 -2.18 -6.70 2.81
CA LEU A 111 -1.23 -5.73 2.27
C LEU A 111 -0.80 -6.14 0.86
N ASN A 112 -1.08 -5.29 -0.13
CA ASN A 112 -0.61 -5.49 -1.49
C ASN A 112 0.72 -4.75 -1.72
N LEU A 113 1.78 -5.49 -2.04
CA LEU A 113 3.08 -4.96 -2.46
C LEU A 113 3.48 -5.48 -3.85
N SER A 114 2.50 -5.95 -4.64
CA SER A 114 2.75 -6.46 -5.99
C SER A 114 3.42 -5.39 -6.86
N GLY A 115 4.42 -5.76 -7.66
CA GLY A 115 5.03 -4.85 -8.62
C GLY A 115 5.85 -3.70 -8.01
N THR A 116 6.17 -3.75 -6.71
CA THR A 116 6.97 -2.71 -6.02
C THR A 116 8.47 -2.89 -6.24
N ARG A 117 8.94 -2.69 -7.49
CA ARG A 117 10.28 -3.09 -7.98
C ARG A 117 11.50 -2.63 -7.17
N SER A 118 11.39 -1.59 -6.35
CA SER A 118 12.51 -1.14 -5.49
C SER A 118 12.55 -1.84 -4.13
N LEU A 119 11.56 -2.67 -3.81
CA LEU A 119 11.54 -3.46 -2.59
C LEU A 119 12.60 -4.56 -2.70
N SER A 120 13.71 -4.43 -1.99
CA SER A 120 14.81 -5.41 -2.06
C SER A 120 14.64 -6.60 -1.12
N LYS A 121 13.73 -6.51 -0.14
CA LYS A 121 13.36 -7.56 0.81
C LYS A 121 12.05 -7.20 1.49
N VAL A 122 11.37 -8.20 2.05
CA VAL A 122 10.22 -7.96 2.93
C VAL A 122 10.66 -7.23 4.21
N PRO A 123 10.05 -6.08 4.55
CA PRO A 123 10.42 -5.30 5.73
C PRO A 123 10.09 -6.03 7.04
N ALA A 124 11.03 -6.01 7.99
CA ALA A 124 10.86 -6.67 9.30
C ALA A 124 9.65 -6.15 10.09
N ILE A 125 9.24 -4.90 9.88
CA ILE A 125 8.09 -4.29 10.55
C ILE A 125 6.79 -5.06 10.31
N LEU A 126 6.65 -5.76 9.17
CA LEU A 126 5.47 -6.57 8.87
C LEU A 126 5.28 -7.73 9.87
N SER A 127 6.37 -8.23 10.47
CA SER A 127 6.30 -9.26 11.51
C SER A 127 5.69 -8.77 12.83
N SER A 128 5.58 -7.45 13.02
CA SER A 128 4.99 -6.82 14.21
C SER A 128 3.48 -6.57 14.10
N LEU A 129 2.88 -6.88 12.95
CA LEU A 129 1.47 -6.68 12.68
C LEU A 129 0.66 -7.91 13.10
N PRO A 130 -0.13 -7.83 14.17
CA PRO A 130 -0.74 -9.01 14.79
C PRO A 130 -1.89 -9.61 13.98
N ALA A 131 -2.54 -8.80 13.13
CA ALA A 131 -3.70 -9.21 12.33
C ALA A 131 -3.34 -9.52 10.87
N LEU A 132 -2.08 -9.38 10.45
CA LEU A 132 -1.67 -9.55 9.06
C LEU A 132 -1.86 -11.01 8.64
N LYS A 133 -2.70 -11.24 7.63
CA LYS A 133 -3.06 -12.58 7.12
C LYS A 133 -2.43 -12.83 5.76
N VAL A 134 -2.38 -11.79 4.92
CA VAL A 134 -1.97 -11.92 3.52
C VAL A 134 -1.05 -10.78 3.13
N VAL A 135 0.05 -11.13 2.47
CA VAL A 135 0.91 -10.17 1.77
C VAL A 135 1.03 -10.61 0.32
N ASP A 136 0.69 -9.72 -0.59
CA ASP A 136 0.87 -9.94 -2.02
C ASP A 136 2.24 -9.42 -2.47
N LEU A 137 3.09 -10.34 -2.94
CA LEU A 137 4.43 -10.11 -3.47
C LEU A 137 4.52 -10.63 -4.91
N ARG A 138 3.41 -10.70 -5.65
CA ARG A 138 3.43 -10.98 -7.09
C ARG A 138 4.15 -9.87 -7.86
N ASP A 139 4.42 -10.11 -9.13
CA ASP A 139 5.00 -9.13 -10.06
C ASP A 139 6.37 -8.55 -9.61
N HIS A 140 7.19 -9.35 -8.93
CA HIS A 140 8.62 -9.08 -8.66
C HIS A 140 9.52 -9.98 -9.52
N PRO A 141 9.60 -9.77 -10.85
CA PRO A 141 10.34 -10.65 -11.75
C PRO A 141 11.85 -10.71 -11.47
N GLU A 142 12.41 -9.67 -10.85
CA GLU A 142 13.81 -9.59 -10.45
C GLU A 142 14.13 -10.32 -9.14
N TRP A 143 13.13 -10.75 -8.37
CA TRP A 143 13.36 -11.43 -7.10
C TRP A 143 13.79 -12.89 -7.31
N PRO A 144 14.98 -13.29 -6.83
CA PRO A 144 15.33 -14.70 -6.79
C PRO A 144 14.45 -15.45 -5.76
N ALA A 145 14.31 -16.77 -5.95
CA ALA A 145 13.55 -17.65 -5.05
C ALA A 145 13.94 -17.53 -3.55
N THR A 146 15.20 -17.14 -3.28
CA THR A 146 15.71 -16.89 -1.94
C THR A 146 14.95 -15.77 -1.22
N LYS A 147 14.51 -14.72 -1.93
CA LYS A 147 13.73 -13.61 -1.34
C LYS A 147 12.38 -14.05 -0.83
N PHE A 148 11.68 -14.89 -1.58
CA PHE A 148 10.42 -15.47 -1.11
C PHE A 148 10.63 -16.43 0.06
N THR A 149 11.76 -17.14 0.09
CA THR A 149 12.12 -18.00 1.23
C THR A 149 12.39 -17.17 2.49
N GLU A 150 13.11 -16.05 2.37
CA GLU A 150 13.30 -15.07 3.46
C GLU A 150 11.98 -14.49 3.94
N ALA A 151 11.07 -14.16 3.02
CA ALA A 151 9.74 -13.68 3.34
C ALA A 151 8.94 -14.69 4.17
N HIS A 152 8.90 -15.97 3.77
CA HIS A 152 8.23 -17.02 4.52
C HIS A 152 8.85 -17.25 5.91
N LYS A 153 10.18 -17.14 6.04
CA LYS A 153 10.86 -17.23 7.34
C LYS A 153 10.49 -16.07 8.25
N LEU A 154 10.39 -14.86 7.70
CA LEU A 154 10.05 -13.65 8.44
C LEU A 154 8.57 -13.63 8.87
N LEU A 155 7.68 -14.14 8.00
CA LEU A 155 6.23 -14.09 8.18
C LEU A 155 5.62 -15.52 8.17
N PRO A 156 5.97 -16.39 9.12
CA PRO A 156 5.64 -17.82 9.06
C PRO A 156 4.15 -18.14 9.17
N LYS A 157 3.32 -17.19 9.62
CA LYS A 157 1.86 -17.34 9.77
C LYS A 157 1.07 -16.57 8.71
N VAL A 158 1.75 -15.86 7.81
CA VAL A 158 1.15 -15.01 6.80
C VAL A 158 1.15 -15.73 5.46
N THR A 159 0.04 -15.69 4.75
CA THR A 159 -0.04 -16.18 3.38
C THR A 159 0.68 -15.22 2.45
N ILE A 160 1.72 -15.69 1.78
CA ILE A 160 2.47 -14.90 0.80
C ILE A 160 2.04 -15.33 -0.60
N LEU A 161 1.50 -14.39 -1.37
CA LEU A 161 1.24 -14.55 -2.80
C LEU A 161 2.51 -14.15 -3.55
N LYS A 162 2.97 -14.94 -4.51
CA LYS A 162 4.25 -14.74 -5.23
C LYS A 162 4.17 -15.30 -6.64
#